data_AF-A0A3B9IP53-F1
#
_entry.id   AF-A0A3B9IP53-F1
#
_cell.length_a   1.000
_cell.length_b   1.000
_cell.length_c   1.000
_cell.angle_alpha   90.00
_cell.angle_beta   90.00
_cell.angle_gamma   90.00
#
_symmetry.space_group_name_H-M   'P 1'
#
loop_
_entity.id
_entity.type
_entity.pdbx_description
1 polymer ?
#
loop_
_entity_poly.entity_id
_entity_poly.type
_entity_poly.pdbx_seq_one_letter_code
_entity_poly.pdbx_strand_id
1 'polypeptide(L)'
;MTGDDFRTASVALLGSALHWQHAIADRLDIDVADVRQWLDDGQVPPWVEDRLAELIGARDISPWPRDDWVIGYAVTADPEELPADVTSGVVYATDIDTVLCEVAWFDPTPAPAEITRLMEAAADAIDRISDADDDIFS
;
A
#
# COMPACT_ATOMS: atom_id res chain seq x y z
N MET A 1 23.15 -15.17 -6.81
CA MET A 1 22.65 -13.97 -6.09
C MET A 1 23.76 -13.30 -5.27
N THR A 2 23.86 -11.97 -5.25
CA THR A 2 24.79 -11.23 -4.36
C THR A 2 24.19 -11.04 -2.96
N GLY A 3 25.01 -10.63 -1.98
CA GLY A 3 24.52 -10.33 -0.62
C GLY A 3 23.49 -9.18 -0.58
N ASP A 4 23.67 -8.14 -1.41
CA ASP A 4 22.74 -7.02 -1.52
C ASP A 4 21.42 -7.42 -2.19
N ASP A 5 21.47 -8.27 -3.22
CA ASP A 5 20.27 -8.83 -3.84
C ASP A 5 19.49 -9.66 -2.82
N PHE A 6 20.19 -10.51 -2.06
CA PHE A 6 19.59 -11.35 -1.04
C PHE A 6 18.95 -10.53 0.09
N ARG A 7 19.61 -9.46 0.54
CA ARG A 7 19.03 -8.51 1.51
C ARG A 7 17.76 -7.89 0.95
N THR A 8 17.80 -7.36 -0.27
CA THR A 8 16.65 -6.72 -0.93
C THR A 8 15.47 -7.68 -1.03
N ALA A 9 15.72 -8.90 -1.52
CA ALA A 9 14.70 -9.94 -1.65
C ALA A 9 14.12 -10.35 -0.30
N SER A 10 14.96 -10.51 0.72
CA SER A 10 14.54 -10.89 2.07
C SER A 10 13.68 -9.81 2.73
N VAL A 11 14.06 -8.53 2.61
CA VAL A 11 13.28 -7.40 3.14
C VAL A 11 11.93 -7.29 2.43
N ALA A 12 11.91 -7.44 1.10
CA ALA A 12 10.66 -7.44 0.33
C ALA A 12 9.75 -8.61 0.74
N LEU A 13 10.31 -9.82 0.92
CA LEU A 13 9.58 -10.99 1.39
C LEU A 13 9.03 -10.78 2.80
N LEU A 14 9.77 -10.15 3.71
CA LEU A 14 9.37 -9.98 5.10
C LEU A 14 8.50 -8.73 5.33
N GLY A 15 8.51 -7.76 4.42
CA GLY A 15 7.82 -6.48 4.59
C GLY A 15 8.46 -5.55 5.62
N SER A 16 9.66 -5.88 6.11
CA SER A 16 10.37 -5.11 7.13
C SER A 16 11.89 -5.22 6.99
N ALA A 17 12.57 -4.10 7.18
CA ALA A 17 14.02 -4.04 7.26
C ALA A 17 14.56 -4.25 8.69
N LEU A 18 13.69 -4.26 9.71
CA LEU A 18 14.09 -4.48 11.10
C LEU A 18 14.19 -5.98 11.39
N HIS A 19 15.29 -6.40 12.00
CA HIS A 19 15.55 -7.80 12.38
C HIS A 19 15.41 -8.84 11.24
N TRP A 20 15.49 -8.40 9.99
CA TRP A 20 15.23 -9.22 8.81
C TRP A 20 16.14 -10.46 8.73
N GLN A 21 17.38 -10.37 9.21
CA GLN A 21 18.32 -11.50 9.24
C GLN A 21 17.81 -12.66 10.12
N HIS A 22 17.23 -12.36 11.28
CA HIS A 22 16.66 -13.38 12.15
C HIS A 22 15.40 -13.98 11.53
N ALA A 23 14.51 -13.10 11.05
CA ALA A 23 13.25 -13.54 10.45
C ALA A 23 13.44 -14.38 9.18
N ILE A 24 14.46 -14.09 8.36
CA ILE A 24 14.76 -14.91 7.19
C ILE A 24 15.47 -16.21 7.57
N ALA A 25 16.34 -16.20 8.58
CA ALA A 25 16.98 -17.41 9.09
C ALA A 25 15.93 -18.42 9.59
N ASP A 26 14.96 -17.94 10.38
CA ASP A 26 13.84 -18.76 10.87
C ASP A 26 13.02 -19.37 9.72
N ARG A 27 12.85 -18.62 8.63
CA ARG A 27 12.02 -19.02 7.48
C ARG A 27 12.74 -19.97 6.52
N LEU A 28 14.07 -19.89 6.50
CA LEU A 28 14.95 -20.81 5.78
C LEU A 28 15.35 -22.03 6.62
N ASP A 29 14.97 -22.08 7.91
CA ASP A 29 15.32 -23.12 8.88
C ASP A 29 16.85 -23.27 9.06
N ILE A 30 17.52 -22.13 9.25
CA ILE A 30 18.99 -22.02 9.42
C ILE A 30 19.33 -21.09 10.59
N ASP A 31 20.61 -21.04 11.00
CA ASP A 31 21.06 -20.10 12.02
C ASP A 31 21.28 -18.70 11.43
N VAL A 32 21.01 -17.65 12.21
CA VAL A 32 21.28 -16.27 11.81
C VAL A 32 22.78 -16.01 11.58
N ALA A 33 23.66 -16.77 12.21
CA ALA A 33 25.10 -16.72 11.99
C ALA A 33 25.47 -17.09 10.55
N ASP A 34 24.78 -18.09 9.96
CA ASP A 34 25.01 -18.48 8.57
C ASP A 34 24.61 -17.35 7.61
N VAL A 35 23.47 -16.70 7.88
CA VAL A 35 22.99 -15.54 7.12
C VAL A 35 24.01 -14.39 7.18
N ARG A 36 24.59 -14.12 8.35
CA ARG A 36 25.62 -13.09 8.51
C ARG A 36 26.90 -13.46 7.76
N GLN A 37 27.33 -14.71 7.88
CA GLN A 37 28.52 -15.22 7.18
C GLN A 37 28.40 -15.04 5.67
N TRP A 38 27.22 -15.33 5.08
CA TRP A 38 27.00 -15.16 3.64
C TRP A 38 27.07 -13.70 3.19
N LEU A 39 26.62 -12.77 4.03
CA LEU A 39 26.70 -11.34 3.76
C LEU A 39 28.15 -10.84 3.86
N ASP A 40 28.90 -11.30 4.86
CA ASP A 40 30.31 -10.94 5.05
C ASP A 40 31.20 -11.50 3.93
N ASP A 41 30.94 -12.74 3.50
CA ASP A 41 31.64 -13.39 2.39
C ASP A 41 31.18 -12.89 1.02
N GLY A 42 30.06 -12.16 0.96
CA GLY A 42 29.43 -11.70 -0.27
C GLY A 42 28.91 -12.83 -1.16
N GLN A 43 28.78 -14.05 -0.62
CA GLN A 43 28.37 -15.24 -1.34
C GLN A 43 27.17 -15.90 -0.66
N VAL A 44 26.04 -15.93 -1.38
CA VAL A 44 24.84 -16.61 -0.93
C VAL A 44 24.72 -17.97 -1.63
N PRO A 45 24.47 -19.08 -0.91
CA PRO A 45 24.34 -20.39 -1.52
C PRO A 45 23.23 -20.44 -2.59
N PRO A 46 23.43 -21.14 -3.72
CA PRO A 46 22.45 -21.17 -4.82
C PRO A 46 21.06 -21.66 -4.44
N TRP A 47 20.97 -22.64 -3.52
CA TRP A 47 19.68 -23.20 -3.08
C TRP A 47 18.80 -22.17 -2.37
N VAL A 48 19.39 -21.10 -1.81
CA VAL A 48 18.65 -20.02 -1.14
C VAL A 48 17.82 -19.23 -2.13
N GLU A 49 18.28 -19.08 -3.37
CA GLU A 49 17.54 -18.42 -4.43
C GLU A 49 16.28 -19.22 -4.78
N ASP A 50 16.41 -20.54 -4.93
CA ASP A 50 15.27 -21.45 -5.15
C ASP A 50 14.29 -21.41 -3.97
N ARG A 51 14.82 -21.41 -2.73
CA ARG A 51 13.98 -21.38 -1.53
C ARG A 51 13.29 -20.03 -1.33
N LEU A 52 13.94 -18.92 -1.67
CA LEU A 52 13.30 -17.61 -1.70
C LEU A 52 12.22 -17.54 -2.78
N ALA A 53 12.48 -18.05 -3.98
CA ALA A 53 11.50 -18.13 -5.04
C ALA A 53 10.29 -18.98 -4.62
N GLU A 54 10.51 -20.10 -3.94
CA GLU A 54 9.45 -20.91 -3.35
C GLU A 54 8.70 -20.16 -2.25
N LEU A 55 9.37 -19.47 -1.33
CA LEU A 55 8.72 -18.68 -0.28
C LEU A 55 7.92 -17.50 -0.84
N ILE A 56 8.41 -16.88 -1.93
CA ILE A 56 7.74 -15.82 -2.66
C ILE A 56 6.55 -16.36 -3.45
N GLY A 57 6.63 -17.56 -4.04
CA GLY A 57 5.53 -18.19 -4.78
C GLY A 57 4.53 -18.96 -3.92
N ALA A 58 4.95 -19.46 -2.75
CA ALA A 58 4.10 -20.07 -1.72
C ALA A 58 3.40 -19.01 -0.88
N ARG A 59 3.96 -17.80 -0.80
CA ARG A 59 3.12 -16.61 -0.78
C ARG A 59 2.43 -16.56 -2.13
N ASP A 60 1.26 -17.17 -2.22
CA ASP A 60 0.27 -16.73 -3.20
C ASP A 60 -0.11 -15.28 -2.84
N ILE A 61 0.80 -14.35 -3.11
CA ILE A 61 0.44 -13.00 -3.54
C ILE A 61 -0.18 -13.24 -4.89
N SER A 62 -1.46 -13.63 -4.88
CA SER A 62 -2.25 -13.79 -6.09
C SER A 62 -1.91 -12.59 -6.98
N PRO A 63 -1.36 -12.83 -8.19
CA PRO A 63 -1.02 -11.75 -9.09
C PRO A 63 -2.33 -11.04 -9.41
N TRP A 64 -2.47 -9.83 -8.88
CA TRP A 64 -3.60 -8.96 -9.17
C TRP A 64 -3.48 -8.37 -10.58
N PRO A 65 -4.59 -8.08 -11.29
CA PRO A 65 -5.99 -8.43 -11.01
C PRO A 65 -6.49 -9.56 -11.95
N ARG A 66 -7.61 -10.19 -11.59
CA ARG A 66 -8.42 -10.91 -12.56
C ARG A 66 -9.30 -9.92 -13.32
N ASP A 67 -9.58 -10.17 -14.59
CA ASP A 67 -10.33 -9.28 -15.49
C ASP A 67 -11.76 -8.90 -14.98
N ASP A 68 -12.26 -9.61 -13.97
CA ASP A 68 -13.52 -9.39 -13.28
C ASP A 68 -13.47 -8.32 -12.16
N TRP A 69 -12.29 -7.74 -11.85
CA TRP A 69 -12.10 -6.67 -10.86
C TRP A 69 -11.58 -5.35 -11.48
N VAL A 70 -11.94 -5.08 -12.75
CA VAL A 70 -12.06 -3.69 -13.17
C VAL A 70 -12.98 -3.02 -12.17
N ILE A 71 -12.47 -2.02 -11.43
CA ILE A 71 -13.26 -1.18 -10.55
C ILE A 71 -14.46 -0.75 -11.37
N GLY A 72 -15.61 -1.35 -11.05
CA GLY A 72 -16.86 -0.99 -11.65
C GLY A 72 -17.02 0.50 -11.45
N TYR A 73 -17.30 1.21 -12.54
CA TYR A 73 -17.99 2.49 -12.47
C TYR A 73 -18.97 2.43 -11.31
N ALA A 74 -18.80 3.30 -10.32
CA ALA A 74 -19.77 3.47 -9.27
C ALA A 74 -21.07 3.94 -9.95
N VAL A 75 -21.94 2.99 -10.29
CA VAL A 75 -23.33 3.27 -10.65
C VAL A 75 -24.09 3.45 -9.34
N THR A 76 -23.72 4.47 -8.59
CA THR A 76 -24.61 5.15 -7.67
C THR A 76 -24.68 6.57 -8.20
N ALA A 77 -25.62 6.75 -9.12
CA ALA A 77 -25.80 7.98 -9.86
C ALA A 77 -26.17 9.14 -8.91
N ASP A 78 -25.18 9.97 -8.58
CA ASP A 78 -25.38 11.40 -8.56
C ASP A 78 -24.93 11.92 -9.94
N PRO A 79 -25.85 12.39 -10.82
CA PRO A 79 -25.53 12.74 -12.20
C PRO A 79 -24.60 13.96 -12.34
N GLU A 80 -24.26 14.64 -11.25
CA GLU A 80 -23.31 15.76 -11.22
C GLU A 80 -21.91 15.38 -10.73
N GLU A 81 -21.70 14.18 -10.20
CA GLU A 81 -20.39 13.73 -9.75
C GLU A 81 -19.55 13.29 -10.96
N LEU A 82 -18.61 14.14 -11.37
CA LEU A 82 -17.62 13.78 -12.38
C LEU A 82 -16.83 12.54 -11.89
N PRO A 83 -16.47 11.61 -12.79
CA PRO A 83 -15.65 10.46 -12.40
C PRO A 83 -14.40 10.95 -11.70
N ALA A 84 -14.09 10.37 -10.52
CA ALA A 84 -12.93 10.76 -9.74
C ALA A 84 -11.67 10.79 -10.63
N ASP A 85 -11.05 11.96 -10.73
CA ASP A 85 -9.88 12.21 -11.60
C ASP A 85 -8.60 11.58 -10.99
N VAL A 86 -8.59 10.26 -10.89
CA VAL A 86 -7.45 9.47 -10.43
C VAL A 86 -6.62 9.05 -11.65
N THR A 87 -5.37 9.53 -11.71
CA THR A 87 -4.46 9.22 -12.82
C THR A 87 -3.83 7.83 -12.64
N SER A 88 -3.54 7.46 -11.39
CA SER A 88 -3.05 6.14 -11.01
C SER A 88 -3.19 5.94 -9.51
N GLY A 89 -3.23 4.70 -9.05
CA GLY A 89 -3.13 4.40 -7.62
C GLY A 89 -2.37 3.09 -7.40
N VAL A 90 -1.72 2.98 -6.24
CA VAL A 90 -1.05 1.77 -5.78
C VAL A 90 -1.60 1.44 -4.39
N VAL A 91 -2.09 0.22 -4.21
CA VAL A 91 -2.57 -0.26 -2.91
C VAL A 91 -1.57 -1.28 -2.38
N TYR A 92 -1.05 -0.99 -1.19
CA TYR A 92 -0.16 -1.85 -0.43
C TYR A 92 -0.96 -2.50 0.69
N ALA A 93 -0.91 -3.82 0.83
CA ALA A 93 -1.34 -4.47 2.07
C ALA A 93 -0.22 -4.32 3.09
N THR A 94 -0.53 -3.70 4.24
CA THR A 94 0.46 -3.56 5.34
C THR A 94 0.35 -4.73 6.30
N ASP A 95 -0.87 -5.20 6.58
CA ASP A 95 -1.19 -6.38 7.40
C ASP A 95 -2.53 -7.01 6.95
N ILE A 96 -3.14 -7.88 7.77
CA ILE A 96 -4.37 -8.62 7.42
C ILE A 96 -5.60 -7.70 7.37
N ASP A 97 -5.60 -6.62 8.14
CA ASP A 97 -6.75 -5.72 8.32
C ASP A 97 -6.50 -4.30 7.81
N THR A 98 -5.30 -4.01 7.32
CA THR A 98 -4.89 -2.68 6.88
C THR A 98 -4.30 -2.70 5.48
N VAL A 99 -4.80 -1.76 4.67
CA VAL A 99 -4.25 -1.42 3.35
C VAL A 99 -3.85 0.05 3.34
N LEU A 100 -2.70 0.34 2.76
CA LEU A 100 -2.22 1.68 2.45
C LEU A 100 -2.49 1.95 0.97
N CYS A 101 -3.21 3.02 0.66
CA CYS A 101 -3.47 3.42 -0.72
C CYS A 101 -2.69 4.69 -1.04
N GLU A 102 -1.80 4.64 -2.02
CA GLU A 102 -1.23 5.82 -2.66
C GLU A 102 -2.04 6.14 -3.91
N VAL A 103 -2.59 7.35 -3.99
CA VAL A 103 -3.43 7.77 -5.11
C VAL A 103 -2.82 9.03 -5.72
N ALA A 104 -2.57 8.99 -7.03
CA ALA A 104 -2.20 10.15 -7.82
C ALA A 104 -3.47 10.77 -8.42
N TRP A 105 -3.79 11.97 -7.96
CA TRP A 105 -4.91 12.76 -8.44
C TRP A 105 -4.45 13.60 -9.63
N PHE A 106 -5.33 13.80 -10.62
CA PHE A 106 -5.06 14.68 -11.76
C PHE A 106 -4.93 16.14 -11.32
N ASP A 107 -5.69 16.52 -10.29
CA ASP A 107 -5.70 17.89 -9.82
C ASP A 107 -4.41 18.23 -9.06
N PRO A 108 -3.78 19.38 -9.38
CA PRO A 108 -2.66 19.87 -8.60
C PRO A 108 -3.11 20.05 -7.15
N THR A 109 -2.27 19.64 -6.20
CA THR A 109 -2.55 19.85 -4.78
C THR A 109 -2.92 21.33 -4.57
N PRO A 110 -4.14 21.65 -4.09
CA PRO A 110 -4.56 23.03 -3.91
C PRO A 110 -3.57 23.72 -2.99
N ALA A 111 -3.27 24.98 -3.27
CA ALA A 111 -2.32 25.72 -2.45
C ALA A 111 -2.84 25.72 -0.99
N PRO A 112 -1.97 25.80 0.03
CA PRO A 112 -2.43 25.75 1.43
C PRO A 112 -3.55 26.76 1.76
N ALA A 113 -3.51 27.96 1.15
CA ALA A 113 -4.53 29.00 1.31
C ALA A 113 -5.86 28.70 0.59
N GLU A 114 -5.86 27.75 -0.33
CA GLU A 114 -7.02 27.27 -1.08
C GLU A 114 -7.71 26.13 -0.33
N ILE A 115 -6.93 25.25 0.31
CA ILE A 115 -7.45 24.26 1.27
C ILE A 115 -8.21 24.95 2.41
N THR A 116 -7.64 26.01 3.00
CA THR A 116 -8.32 26.78 4.06
C THR A 116 -9.66 27.33 3.57
N ARG A 117 -9.71 27.90 2.36
CA ARG A 117 -10.95 28.43 1.79
C ARG A 117 -11.99 27.35 1.48
N LEU A 118 -11.56 26.17 1.03
CA LEU A 118 -12.46 25.04 0.81
C LEU A 118 -13.05 24.52 2.13
N MET A 119 -12.23 24.45 3.19
CA MET A 119 -12.70 24.06 4.52
C MET A 119 -13.67 25.10 5.12
N GLU A 120 -13.39 26.39 4.95
CA GLU A 120 -14.29 27.49 5.39
C GLU A 120 -15.62 27.44 4.63
N ALA A 121 -15.59 27.29 3.31
CA ALA A 121 -16.81 27.18 2.50
C ALA A 121 -17.64 25.92 2.82
N ALA A 122 -16.99 24.80 3.15
CA ALA A 122 -17.67 23.60 3.60
C ALA A 122 -18.31 23.79 4.97
N ALA A 123 -17.63 24.46 5.91
CA ALA A 123 -18.20 24.81 7.21
C ALA A 123 -19.44 25.71 7.06
N ASP A 124 -19.35 26.76 6.24
CA ASP A 124 -20.47 27.66 5.95
C ASP A 124 -21.68 26.92 5.32
N ALA A 125 -21.42 25.90 4.50
CA ALA A 125 -22.47 25.09 3.90
C ALA A 125 -23.16 24.18 4.90
N ILE A 126 -22.40 23.56 5.81
CA ILE A 126 -22.92 22.72 6.90
C ILE A 126 -23.78 23.56 7.85
N ASP A 127 -23.30 24.74 8.26
CA ASP A 127 -24.04 25.64 9.14
C ASP A 127 -25.36 26.08 8.50
N ARG A 128 -25.36 26.38 7.20
CA ARG A 128 -26.57 26.75 6.46
C ARG A 128 -27.60 25.61 6.36
N ILE A 129 -27.14 24.37 6.28
CA ILE A 129 -28.04 23.19 6.30
C ILE A 129 -28.61 22.99 7.71
N SER A 130 -27.77 23.15 8.75
CA SER A 130 -28.19 23.05 10.14
C SER A 130 -29.27 24.09 10.50
N ASP A 131 -29.11 25.33 10.04
CA ASP A 131 -30.09 26.39 10.27
C ASP A 131 -31.41 26.16 9.52
N ALA A 132 -31.36 25.50 8.34
CA ALA A 132 -32.54 25.20 7.54
C ALA A 132 -33.36 24.03 8.11
N ASP A 133 -32.73 23.08 8.79
CA ASP A 133 -33.43 21.96 9.45
C ASP A 133 -34.19 22.42 10.70
N ASP A 134 -33.70 23.44 11.41
CA ASP A 134 -34.40 24.02 12.57
C ASP A 134 -35.69 24.77 12.18
N ASP A 135 -35.79 25.30 10.96
CA ASP A 135 -37.00 25.97 10.43
C ASP A 135 -38.11 24.97 9.99
N ILE A 136 -37.79 23.69 9.79
CA ILE A 136 -38.76 22.65 9.38
C ILE A 136 -39.57 22.12 10.59
N PHE A 137 -39.03 22.26 11.80
CA PHE A 137 -39.64 21.76 13.04
C PHE A 137 -40.25 22.85 13.95
N SER A 138 -40.29 24.11 13.50
CA SER A 138 -40.94 25.22 14.22
C SER A 138 -42.30 25.62 13.64
#